data_AF-A0A7C3EKB8-F1
#
_entry.id   AF-A0A7C3EKB8-F1
#
_cell.length_a   1.000
_cell.length_b   1.000
_cell.length_c   1.000
_cell.angle_alpha   90.00
_cell.angle_beta   90.00
_cell.angle_gamma   90.00
#
_symmetry.space_group_name_H-M   'P 1'
#
loop_
_entity.id
_entity.type
_entity.pdbx_description
1 polymer ?
#
loop_
_entity_poly.entity_id
_entity_poly.type
_entity_poly.pdbx_seq_one_letter_code
_entity_poly.pdbx_strand_id
1 'polypeptide(L)'
;MRVVACLMALAMLWGATGPALAKGYPPPMADGQTVEWVPPALSGGNPFTMPRWSPYVVGVGIGVLCCLAFLLSDKTMGCSTAFARSAGMLERLFRGKAVEAKPYYQQFKPVVDWEWMLVAGLLLGAAASALLSDTFHFHWVPPLWAARVGADPVVRWVVAFFGGICMGFGARWAGGCTSGHGISGTLQLAASGWLAVAGFFIGGIATAVAVFHIILA
;
A
#
# COMPACT_ATOMS: atom_id res chain seq x y z
N MET A 1 -1.08 -26.60 -10.00
CA MET A 1 -0.11 -25.85 -9.15
C MET A 1 0.92 -25.00 -9.92
N ARG A 2 1.22 -25.24 -11.21
CA ARG A 2 2.19 -24.42 -11.98
C ARG A 2 1.59 -23.26 -12.80
N VAL A 3 0.27 -23.13 -12.85
CA VAL A 3 -0.43 -22.14 -13.71
C VAL A 3 -0.77 -20.84 -12.96
N VAL A 4 -0.89 -20.87 -11.62
CA VAL A 4 -1.32 -19.70 -10.82
C VAL A 4 -0.15 -18.76 -10.48
N ALA A 5 1.07 -19.29 -10.33
CA ALA A 5 2.28 -18.46 -10.19
C ALA A 5 2.55 -17.61 -11.44
N CYS A 6 2.12 -18.07 -12.62
CA CYS A 6 2.25 -17.32 -13.86
C CYS A 6 1.32 -16.09 -13.91
N LEU A 7 0.12 -16.18 -13.31
CA LEU A 7 -0.86 -15.09 -13.30
C LEU A 7 -0.47 -13.93 -12.36
N MET A 8 0.20 -14.21 -11.23
CA MET A 8 0.74 -13.15 -10.37
C MET A 8 1.97 -12.48 -10.98
N ALA A 9 2.81 -13.22 -11.70
CA ALA A 9 3.88 -12.63 -12.51
C ALA A 9 3.29 -11.73 -13.61
N LEU A 10 2.19 -12.12 -14.25
CA LEU A 10 1.48 -11.29 -15.23
C LEU A 10 0.84 -10.03 -14.62
N ALA A 11 0.31 -10.08 -13.39
CA ALA A 11 -0.18 -8.89 -12.70
C ALA A 11 0.94 -7.93 -12.26
N MET A 12 2.13 -8.46 -11.96
CA MET A 12 3.34 -7.67 -11.71
C MET A 12 3.95 -7.12 -13.01
N LEU A 13 3.74 -7.79 -14.14
CA LEU A 13 4.14 -7.33 -15.48
C LEU A 13 3.12 -6.33 -16.08
N TRP A 14 1.86 -6.33 -15.64
CA TRP A 14 0.82 -5.41 -16.13
C TRP A 14 1.02 -3.95 -15.67
N GLY A 15 1.89 -3.70 -14.69
CA GLY A 15 2.32 -2.34 -14.33
C GLY A 15 3.19 -1.65 -15.39
N ALA A 16 3.58 -2.35 -16.47
CA ALA A 16 4.48 -1.85 -17.50
C ALA A 16 3.80 -1.25 -18.74
N THR A 17 2.46 -1.24 -18.84
CA THR A 17 1.75 -0.68 -20.00
C THR A 17 0.58 0.23 -19.58
N GLY A 18 0.92 1.41 -19.06
CA GLY A 18 0.00 2.54 -18.91
C GLY A 18 0.65 3.82 -19.42
N PRO A 19 -0.05 4.68 -20.19
CA PRO A 19 0.54 5.82 -20.85
C PRO A 19 0.93 6.88 -19.82
N ALA A 20 2.25 7.13 -19.76
CA ALA A 20 2.95 8.36 -19.38
C ALA A 20 2.11 9.40 -18.62
N LEU A 21 2.32 9.57 -17.31
CA LEU A 21 2.05 10.86 -16.65
C LEU A 21 2.88 11.04 -15.35
N ALA A 22 3.93 11.84 -15.53
CA ALA A 22 4.30 13.01 -14.72
C ALA A 22 5.53 12.95 -13.77
N LYS A 23 6.55 13.74 -14.19
CA LYS A 23 7.78 14.22 -13.53
C LYS A 23 8.66 13.17 -12.84
N GLY A 24 9.58 12.63 -13.64
CA GLY A 24 10.63 11.68 -13.24
C GLY A 24 10.91 10.60 -14.30
N TYR A 25 10.09 10.52 -15.35
CA TYR A 25 10.35 9.67 -16.51
C TYR A 25 11.30 10.40 -17.48
N PRO A 26 12.40 9.78 -17.94
CA PRO A 26 13.02 10.23 -19.18
C PRO A 26 11.97 10.21 -20.30
N PRO A 27 12.03 11.12 -21.29
CA PRO A 27 11.07 11.15 -22.39
C PRO A 27 10.99 9.77 -23.07
N PRO A 28 9.86 9.41 -23.71
CA PRO A 28 9.83 8.24 -24.58
C PRO A 28 10.89 8.45 -25.66
N MET A 29 12.02 7.77 -25.50
CA MET A 29 13.11 7.81 -26.45
C MET A 29 12.62 7.18 -27.75
N ALA A 30 12.84 7.90 -28.84
CA ALA A 30 12.69 7.34 -30.17
C ALA A 30 13.59 6.10 -30.27
N ASP A 31 13.05 5.07 -30.91
CA ASP A 31 13.79 3.94 -31.47
C ASP A 31 14.37 2.90 -30.46
N GLY A 32 13.73 1.72 -30.41
CA GLY A 32 14.41 0.44 -30.14
C GLY A 32 15.06 0.16 -28.77
N GLN A 33 15.07 1.07 -27.80
CA GLN A 33 15.70 0.84 -26.50
C GLN A 33 14.68 0.25 -25.51
N THR A 34 14.80 -1.05 -25.20
CA THR A 34 14.09 -1.66 -24.07
C THR A 34 14.58 -1.00 -22.79
N VAL A 35 13.68 -0.77 -21.82
CA VAL A 35 14.08 -0.33 -20.47
C VAL A 35 14.89 -1.46 -19.87
N GLU A 36 16.21 -1.42 -20.04
CA GLU A 36 17.11 -2.37 -19.41
C GLU A 36 17.00 -2.12 -17.90
N TRP A 37 16.25 -2.98 -17.22
CA TRP A 37 16.27 -3.05 -15.77
C TRP A 37 17.69 -3.43 -15.37
N VAL A 38 18.53 -2.44 -15.03
CA VAL A 38 19.86 -2.70 -14.49
C VAL A 38 19.66 -3.19 -13.05
N PRO A 39 20.04 -4.43 -12.71
CA PRO A 39 20.01 -4.91 -11.34
C PRO A 39 20.86 -3.98 -10.47
N PRO A 40 20.36 -3.49 -9.32
CA PRO A 40 21.14 -2.63 -8.41
C PRO A 40 22.49 -3.22 -8.00
N ALA A 41 22.60 -4.56 -8.01
CA ALA A 41 23.83 -5.31 -7.79
C ALA A 41 24.98 -4.96 -8.76
N LEU A 42 24.68 -4.36 -9.93
CA LEU A 42 25.67 -3.95 -10.92
C LEU A 42 25.94 -2.43 -10.93
N SER A 43 25.21 -1.64 -10.14
CA SER A 43 25.31 -0.16 -10.18
C SER A 43 26.34 0.44 -9.22
N GLY A 44 26.94 -0.37 -8.32
CA GLY A 44 27.99 0.07 -7.40
C GLY A 44 27.61 1.18 -6.41
N GLY A 45 26.36 1.66 -6.41
CA GLY A 45 25.88 2.70 -5.51
C GLY A 45 25.56 2.17 -4.12
N ASN A 46 25.50 3.07 -3.14
CA ASN A 46 25.04 2.74 -1.79
C ASN A 46 23.54 2.35 -1.84
N PRO A 47 23.14 1.13 -1.44
CA PRO A 47 21.74 0.68 -1.51
C PRO A 47 20.80 1.59 -0.70
N PHE A 48 21.29 2.25 0.35
CA PHE A 48 20.48 3.13 1.20
C PHE A 48 20.12 4.47 0.56
N THR A 49 20.84 4.90 -0.47
CA THR A 49 20.59 6.19 -1.16
C THR A 49 19.91 5.99 -2.51
N MET A 50 19.62 4.75 -2.92
CA MET A 50 19.00 4.46 -4.20
C MET A 50 17.49 4.77 -4.20
N PRO A 51 16.96 5.55 -5.16
CA PRO A 51 15.53 5.86 -5.25
C PRO A 51 14.63 4.65 -5.44
N ARG A 52 15.16 3.56 -6.03
CA ARG A 52 14.39 2.36 -6.37
C ARG A 52 15.22 1.11 -6.16
N TRP A 53 14.60 0.10 -5.57
CA TRP A 53 15.19 -1.21 -5.34
C TRP A 53 14.62 -2.25 -6.31
N SER A 54 15.36 -3.35 -6.47
CA SER A 54 14.89 -4.52 -7.22
C SER A 54 13.58 -5.04 -6.61
N PRO A 55 12.52 -5.25 -7.41
CA PRO A 55 11.26 -5.80 -6.89
C PRO A 55 11.45 -7.21 -6.30
N TYR A 56 12.41 -7.99 -6.83
CA TYR A 56 12.74 -9.31 -6.30
C TYR A 56 13.40 -9.23 -4.92
N VAL A 57 14.34 -8.30 -4.73
CA VAL A 57 15.02 -8.08 -3.44
C VAL A 57 14.04 -7.57 -2.40
N VAL A 58 13.19 -6.61 -2.77
CA VAL A 58 12.13 -6.11 -1.90
C VAL A 58 11.14 -7.22 -1.55
N GLY A 59 10.74 -8.05 -2.52
CA GLY A 59 9.85 -9.19 -2.29
C GLY A 59 10.42 -10.21 -1.32
N VAL A 60 11.69 -10.61 -1.50
CA VAL A 60 12.41 -11.48 -0.56
C VAL A 60 12.50 -10.83 0.82
N GLY A 61 12.83 -9.54 0.89
CA GLY A 61 12.91 -8.78 2.14
C GLY A 61 11.58 -8.74 2.89
N ILE A 62 10.47 -8.48 2.19
CA ILE A 62 9.12 -8.53 2.77
C ILE A 62 8.81 -9.94 3.26
N GLY A 63 9.14 -10.98 2.50
CA GLY A 63 8.95 -12.37 2.90
C GLY A 63 9.70 -12.73 4.19
N VAL A 64 10.99 -12.37 4.27
CA VAL A 64 11.80 -12.56 5.49
C VAL A 64 11.21 -11.77 6.65
N LEU A 65 10.80 -10.52 6.43
CA LEU A 65 10.17 -9.69 7.45
C LEU A 65 8.86 -10.32 7.96
N CYS A 66 8.05 -10.91 7.08
CA CYS A 66 6.86 -11.66 7.48
C CYS A 66 7.23 -12.82 8.40
N CYS A 67 8.20 -13.64 8.00
CA CYS A 67 8.65 -14.79 8.79
C CYS A 67 9.17 -14.35 10.17
N LEU A 68 9.95 -13.27 10.24
CA LEU A 68 10.43 -12.70 11.49
C LEU A 68 9.29 -12.14 12.35
N ALA A 69 8.33 -11.44 11.75
CA ALA A 69 7.18 -10.91 12.47
C ALA A 69 6.33 -12.03 13.09
N PHE A 70 6.14 -13.15 12.37
CA PHE A 70 5.52 -14.34 12.93
C PHE A 70 6.35 -14.95 14.05
N LEU A 71 7.65 -15.15 13.84
CA LEU A 71 8.54 -15.76 14.83
C LEU A 71 8.65 -14.96 16.13
N LEU A 72 8.62 -13.62 16.04
CA LEU A 72 8.83 -12.74 17.19
C LEU A 72 7.54 -12.33 17.91
N SER A 73 6.39 -12.37 17.24
CA SER A 73 5.15 -11.81 17.78
C SER A 73 3.91 -12.70 17.61
N ASP A 74 4.03 -13.88 16.99
CA ASP A 74 2.91 -14.79 16.68
C ASP A 74 1.70 -14.07 16.04
N LYS A 75 1.98 -12.96 15.33
CA LYS A 75 0.97 -12.07 14.76
C LYS A 75 1.25 -11.76 13.30
N THR A 76 0.16 -11.68 12.54
CA THR A 76 0.18 -11.27 11.13
C THR A 76 0.46 -9.78 10.97
N MET A 77 0.97 -9.34 9.82
CA MET A 77 1.19 -7.92 9.55
C MET A 77 -0.10 -7.21 9.13
N GLY A 78 -0.79 -6.57 10.07
CA GLY A 78 -2.01 -5.80 9.84
C GLY A 78 -1.83 -4.30 10.05
N CYS A 79 -2.33 -3.47 9.12
CA CYS A 79 -2.36 -2.00 9.31
C CYS A 79 -3.74 -1.50 9.73
N SER A 80 -4.81 -2.09 9.21
CA SER A 80 -6.20 -1.60 9.38
C SER A 80 -6.69 -1.62 10.83
N THR A 81 -6.21 -2.57 11.64
CA THR A 81 -6.56 -2.66 13.06
C THR A 81 -5.89 -1.57 13.88
N ALA A 82 -4.65 -1.19 13.55
CA ALA A 82 -3.97 -0.06 14.18
C ALA A 82 -4.74 1.25 13.99
N PHE A 83 -5.29 1.50 12.80
CA PHE A 83 -6.15 2.67 12.55
C PHE A 83 -7.44 2.63 13.38
N ALA A 84 -8.10 1.48 13.49
CA ALA A 84 -9.30 1.32 14.31
C ALA A 84 -9.02 1.58 15.81
N ARG A 85 -7.88 1.09 16.30
CA ARG A 85 -7.44 1.34 17.68
C ARG A 85 -7.06 2.80 17.91
N SER A 86 -6.40 3.45 16.97
CA SER A 86 -6.15 4.90 17.01
C SER A 86 -7.45 5.70 17.10
N ALA A 87 -8.47 5.34 16.31
CA ALA A 87 -9.79 5.96 16.40
C ALA A 87 -10.42 5.77 17.79
N GLY A 88 -10.31 4.57 18.37
CA GLY A 88 -10.79 4.31 19.74
C GLY A 88 -10.00 5.04 20.83
N MET A 89 -8.68 5.18 20.67
CA MET A 89 -7.83 5.97 21.58
C MET A 89 -8.19 7.46 21.51
N LEU A 90 -8.44 7.96 20.30
CA LEU A 90 -8.93 9.32 20.09
C LEU A 90 -10.34 9.51 20.69
N GLU A 91 -11.26 8.57 20.46
CA GLU A 91 -12.60 8.64 21.04
C GLU A 91 -12.54 8.61 22.58
N ARG A 92 -11.64 7.81 23.15
CA ARG A 92 -11.43 7.73 24.60
C ARG A 92 -10.97 9.06 25.19
N LEU A 93 -10.25 9.89 24.43
CA LEU A 93 -9.86 11.24 24.87
C LEU A 93 -11.08 12.14 25.08
N PHE A 94 -12.13 11.99 24.26
CA PHE A 94 -13.36 12.79 24.34
C PHE A 94 -14.43 12.20 25.26
N ARG A 95 -14.60 10.87 25.26
CA ARG A 95 -15.69 10.16 25.96
C ARG A 95 -15.24 9.35 27.18
N GLY A 96 -13.95 9.39 27.51
CA GLY A 96 -13.38 8.65 28.64
C GLY A 96 -13.57 7.14 28.52
N LYS A 97 -13.79 6.46 29.65
CA LYS A 97 -13.88 4.99 29.72
C LYS A 97 -15.14 4.41 29.06
N ALA A 98 -16.14 5.23 28.71
CA ALA A 98 -17.35 4.78 28.05
C ALA A 98 -17.10 4.13 26.67
N VAL A 99 -15.96 4.43 26.04
CA VAL A 99 -15.55 3.85 24.75
C VAL A 99 -15.25 2.35 24.88
N GLU A 100 -14.70 1.91 26.02
CA GLU A 100 -14.37 0.50 26.27
C GLU A 100 -15.62 -0.39 26.40
N ALA A 101 -16.78 0.21 26.69
CA ALA A 101 -18.06 -0.50 26.76
C ALA A 101 -18.67 -0.79 25.38
N LYS A 102 -18.19 -0.16 24.30
CA LYS A 102 -18.75 -0.40 22.96
C LYS A 102 -18.37 -1.80 22.46
N PRO A 103 -19.31 -2.57 21.88
CA PRO A 103 -19.03 -3.92 21.36
C PRO A 103 -17.85 -3.97 20.38
N TYR A 104 -17.72 -2.95 19.53
CA TYR A 104 -16.61 -2.86 18.57
C TYR A 104 -15.24 -2.74 19.25
N TYR A 105 -15.12 -1.90 20.28
CA TYR A 105 -13.86 -1.70 21.01
C TYR A 105 -13.59 -2.78 22.06
N GLN A 106 -14.57 -3.65 22.36
CA GLN A 106 -14.29 -4.88 23.09
C GLN A 106 -13.54 -5.90 22.23
N GLN A 107 -13.85 -5.96 20.93
CA GLN A 107 -13.11 -6.79 19.96
C GLN A 107 -11.78 -6.14 19.57
N PHE A 108 -11.78 -4.83 19.31
CA PHE A 108 -10.60 -4.06 18.93
C PHE A 108 -10.21 -3.07 20.02
N LYS A 109 -9.65 -3.61 21.12
CA LYS A 109 -9.27 -2.79 22.29
C LYS A 109 -8.37 -1.62 21.88
N PRO A 110 -8.68 -0.37 22.27
CA PRO A 110 -7.88 0.80 21.94
C PRO A 110 -6.63 0.87 22.81
N VAL A 111 -5.66 0.04 22.45
CA VAL A 111 -4.34 -0.05 23.07
C VAL A 111 -3.27 0.04 21.99
N VAL A 112 -2.09 0.51 22.40
CA VAL A 112 -0.88 0.43 21.57
C VAL A 112 -0.39 -1.02 21.66
N ASP A 113 -0.52 -1.77 20.58
CA ASP A 113 0.08 -3.11 20.48
C ASP A 113 1.13 -3.16 19.36
N TRP A 114 1.66 -4.35 19.14
CA TRP A 114 2.56 -4.67 18.05
C TRP A 114 2.19 -4.11 16.66
N GLU A 115 0.93 -4.24 16.21
CA GLU A 115 0.49 -3.71 14.91
C GLU A 115 0.59 -2.18 14.87
N TRP A 116 0.31 -1.52 15.98
CA TRP A 116 0.44 -0.07 16.09
C TRP A 116 1.91 0.36 16.02
N MET A 117 2.80 -0.35 16.73
CA MET A 117 4.24 -0.15 16.66
C MET A 117 4.78 -0.42 15.24
N LEU A 118 4.26 -1.43 14.56
CA LEU A 118 4.60 -1.75 13.17
C LEU A 118 4.20 -0.60 12.23
N VAL A 119 2.99 -0.05 12.37
CA VAL A 119 2.56 1.11 11.57
C VAL A 119 3.40 2.35 11.88
N ALA A 120 3.75 2.60 13.15
CA ALA A 120 4.64 3.69 13.51
C ALA A 120 6.04 3.50 12.90
N GLY A 121 6.59 2.28 12.96
CA GLY A 121 7.86 1.92 12.33
C GLY A 121 7.82 2.07 10.80
N LEU A 122 6.71 1.71 10.16
CA LEU A 122 6.50 1.89 8.72
C LEU A 122 6.54 3.38 8.34
N LEU A 123 5.89 4.25 9.12
CA LEU A 123 5.91 5.69 8.88
C LEU A 123 7.32 6.27 9.05
N LEU A 124 8.01 5.93 10.14
CA LEU A 124 9.38 6.39 10.39
C LEU A 124 10.36 5.85 9.36
N GLY A 125 10.24 4.58 8.96
CA GLY A 125 11.07 3.95 7.94
C GLY A 125 10.85 4.57 6.56
N ALA A 126 9.59 4.83 6.18
CA ALA A 126 9.28 5.53 4.93
C ALA A 126 9.85 6.95 4.90
N ALA A 127 9.75 7.69 6.01
CA ALA A 127 10.33 9.01 6.14
C ALA A 127 11.87 8.97 6.05
N ALA A 128 12.52 8.09 6.80
CA ALA A 128 13.97 7.91 6.75
C ALA A 128 14.45 7.52 5.34
N SER A 129 13.75 6.60 4.67
CA SER A 129 14.07 6.22 3.28
C SER A 129 13.92 7.39 2.32
N ALA A 130 12.84 8.17 2.43
CA ALA A 130 12.61 9.32 1.57
C ALA A 130 13.69 10.40 1.73
N LEU A 131 14.15 10.62 2.97
CA LEU A 131 15.23 11.57 3.29
C LEU A 131 16.59 11.08 2.82
N LEU A 132 16.92 9.79 3.01
CA LEU A 132 18.20 9.21 2.59
C LEU A 132 18.35 9.10 1.08
N SER A 133 17.25 8.88 0.36
CA SER A 133 17.24 8.80 -1.10
C SER A 133 16.98 10.15 -1.78
N ASP A 134 16.84 11.24 -1.02
CA ASP A 134 16.54 12.59 -1.51
C ASP A 134 15.29 12.64 -2.43
N THR A 135 14.28 11.84 -2.09
CA THR A 135 13.01 11.72 -2.84
C THR A 135 11.83 12.34 -2.11
N PHE A 136 12.09 13.00 -0.99
CA PHE A 136 11.06 13.67 -0.22
C PHE A 136 10.59 14.94 -0.94
N HIS A 137 9.38 14.89 -1.49
CA HIS A 137 8.75 16.04 -2.13
C HIS A 137 7.34 16.25 -1.61
N PHE A 138 7.06 17.48 -1.22
CA PHE A 138 5.74 17.86 -0.73
C PHE A 138 4.86 18.32 -1.91
N HIS A 139 3.80 17.56 -2.19
CA HIS A 139 2.86 17.85 -3.27
C HIS A 139 1.42 17.91 -2.74
N TRP A 140 0.81 19.09 -2.81
CA TRP A 140 -0.62 19.27 -2.49
C TRP A 140 -1.53 18.56 -3.48
N VAL A 141 -1.13 18.58 -4.75
CA VAL A 141 -1.82 17.89 -5.84
C VAL A 141 -0.77 17.10 -6.64
N PRO A 142 -0.89 15.76 -6.71
CA PRO A 142 0.01 14.95 -7.50
C PRO A 142 -0.03 15.36 -8.98
N PRO A 143 1.12 15.41 -9.69
CA PRO A 143 1.17 15.81 -11.09
C PRO A 143 0.23 15.01 -12.02
N LEU A 144 0.07 13.70 -11.77
CA LEU A 144 -0.88 12.84 -12.49
C LEU A 144 -2.34 13.29 -12.32
N TRP A 145 -2.72 13.72 -11.12
CA TRP A 145 -4.05 14.23 -10.84
C TRP A 145 -4.26 15.60 -11.50
N ALA A 146 -3.28 16.48 -11.38
CA ALA A 146 -3.32 17.80 -11.99
C ALA A 146 -3.53 17.73 -13.52
N ALA A 147 -2.92 16.74 -14.18
CA ALA A 147 -3.03 16.53 -15.61
C ALA A 147 -4.39 15.94 -16.06
N ARG A 148 -5.13 15.24 -15.18
CA ARG A 148 -6.38 14.54 -15.54
C ARG A 148 -7.65 15.21 -15.03
N VAL A 149 -7.59 15.84 -13.86
CA VAL A 149 -8.75 16.43 -13.18
C VAL A 149 -8.59 17.95 -13.06
N GLY A 150 -7.38 18.41 -12.77
CA GLY A 150 -7.06 19.81 -12.55
C GLY A 150 -6.21 20.05 -11.30
N ALA A 151 -5.68 21.25 -11.18
CA ALA A 151 -4.74 21.63 -10.13
C ALA A 151 -5.41 22.10 -8.82
N ASP A 152 -6.74 22.00 -8.69
CA ASP A 152 -7.45 22.43 -7.48
C ASP A 152 -7.18 21.46 -6.30
N PRO A 153 -6.53 21.94 -5.22
CA PRO A 153 -6.29 21.12 -4.04
C PRO A 153 -7.59 20.71 -3.34
N VAL A 154 -8.62 21.56 -3.27
CA VAL A 154 -9.84 21.24 -2.51
C VAL A 154 -10.50 19.99 -3.09
N VAL A 155 -10.66 19.93 -4.41
CA VAL A 155 -11.23 18.78 -5.11
C VAL A 155 -10.41 17.51 -4.86
N ARG A 156 -9.07 17.59 -4.94
CA ARG A 156 -8.17 16.45 -4.69
C ARG A 156 -8.32 15.90 -3.27
N TRP A 157 -8.47 16.77 -2.29
CA TRP A 157 -8.57 16.38 -0.88
C TRP A 157 -9.93 15.77 -0.56
N VAL A 158 -11.01 16.34 -1.09
CA VAL A 158 -12.36 15.77 -0.96
C VAL A 158 -12.42 14.37 -1.54
N VAL A 159 -11.90 14.15 -2.77
CA VAL A 159 -11.90 12.81 -3.37
C VAL A 159 -11.01 11.83 -2.60
N ALA A 160 -9.83 12.26 -2.12
CA ALA A 160 -9.01 11.39 -1.26
C ALA A 160 -9.71 10.99 0.03
N PHE A 161 -10.42 11.93 0.65
CA PHE A 161 -11.12 11.70 1.90
C PHE A 161 -12.20 10.63 1.73
N PHE A 162 -13.06 10.78 0.72
CA PHE A 162 -14.08 9.77 0.42
C PHE A 162 -13.47 8.45 -0.06
N GLY A 163 -12.39 8.48 -0.85
CA GLY A 163 -11.64 7.27 -1.21
C GLY A 163 -11.09 6.54 0.03
N GLY A 164 -10.56 7.28 0.99
CA GLY A 164 -10.07 6.75 2.27
C GLY A 164 -11.18 6.13 3.13
N ILE A 165 -12.36 6.75 3.16
CA ILE A 165 -13.55 6.20 3.83
C ILE A 165 -13.93 4.87 3.19
N CYS A 166 -14.05 4.82 1.87
CA CYS A 166 -14.39 3.59 1.14
C CYS A 166 -13.35 2.48 1.39
N MET A 167 -12.05 2.81 1.34
CA MET A 167 -10.98 1.85 1.64
C MET A 167 -11.02 1.35 3.07
N GLY A 168 -11.21 2.25 4.05
CA GLY A 168 -11.28 1.89 5.46
C GLY A 168 -12.49 1.00 5.76
N PHE A 169 -13.66 1.37 5.24
CA PHE A 169 -14.88 0.60 5.36
C PHE A 169 -14.73 -0.79 4.71
N GLY A 170 -14.24 -0.85 3.47
CA GLY A 170 -13.97 -2.10 2.76
C GLY A 170 -13.00 -3.02 3.50
N ALA A 171 -11.91 -2.48 4.05
CA ALA A 171 -10.92 -3.26 4.80
C ALA A 171 -11.44 -3.79 6.16
N ARG A 172 -12.52 -3.22 6.71
CA ARG A 172 -13.19 -3.76 7.89
C ARG A 172 -14.31 -4.73 7.53
N TRP A 173 -15.03 -4.46 6.45
CA TRP A 173 -16.02 -5.41 5.93
C TRP A 173 -15.38 -6.72 5.48
N ALA A 174 -14.24 -6.64 4.78
CA ALA A 174 -13.47 -7.81 4.36
C ALA A 174 -12.71 -8.50 5.52
N GLY A 175 -12.75 -7.97 6.74
CA GLY A 175 -11.98 -8.51 7.87
C GLY A 175 -10.47 -8.29 7.78
N GLY A 176 -9.96 -7.61 6.76
CA GLY A 176 -8.53 -7.31 6.60
C GLY A 176 -8.19 -6.37 5.47
N CYS A 177 -6.96 -5.89 5.49
CA CYS A 177 -6.36 -5.06 4.44
C CYS A 177 -5.36 -5.87 3.59
N THR A 178 -4.77 -5.22 2.59
CA THR A 178 -3.78 -5.82 1.69
C THR A 178 -2.59 -6.45 2.42
N SER A 179 -2.10 -5.85 3.52
CA SER A 179 -0.98 -6.44 4.28
C SER A 179 -1.41 -7.72 5.01
N GLY A 180 -2.59 -7.71 5.64
CA GLY A 180 -3.07 -8.83 6.45
C GLY A 180 -3.61 -9.99 5.61
N HIS A 181 -4.62 -9.75 4.77
CA HIS A 181 -5.20 -10.80 3.93
C HIS A 181 -4.39 -11.05 2.65
N GLY A 182 -3.81 -9.99 2.08
CA GLY A 182 -3.02 -10.12 0.85
C GLY A 182 -1.67 -10.75 1.11
N ILE A 183 -0.79 -10.10 1.89
CA ILE A 183 0.58 -10.59 2.11
C ILE A 183 0.58 -11.75 3.11
N SER A 184 0.17 -11.52 4.37
CA SER A 184 0.26 -12.57 5.40
C SER A 184 -0.69 -13.75 5.12
N GLY A 185 -1.88 -13.51 4.57
CA GLY A 185 -2.86 -14.56 4.26
C GLY A 185 -2.42 -15.48 3.12
N THR A 186 -1.84 -14.95 2.05
CA THR A 186 -1.35 -15.78 0.93
C THR A 186 -0.09 -16.57 1.31
N LEU A 187 0.79 -16.01 2.15
CA LEU A 187 1.96 -16.74 2.70
C LEU A 187 1.55 -17.97 3.53
N GLN A 188 0.45 -17.88 4.26
CA GLN A 188 -0.13 -18.99 5.02
C GLN A 188 -0.94 -19.97 4.14
N LEU A 189 -1.03 -19.72 2.83
CA LEU A 189 -1.88 -20.46 1.90
C LEU A 189 -3.37 -20.45 2.30
N ALA A 190 -3.80 -19.43 3.05
CA ALA A 190 -5.19 -19.31 3.47
C ALA A 190 -6.10 -19.01 2.27
N ALA A 191 -7.15 -19.81 2.10
CA ALA A 191 -8.11 -19.62 1.00
C ALA A 191 -8.75 -18.22 1.00
N SER A 192 -9.01 -17.67 2.20
CA SER A 192 -9.52 -16.31 2.37
C SER A 192 -8.55 -15.24 1.87
N GLY A 193 -7.23 -15.45 2.02
CA GLY A 193 -6.21 -14.55 1.51
C GLY A 193 -6.19 -14.51 -0.01
N TRP A 194 -6.24 -15.67 -0.66
CA TRP A 194 -6.30 -15.78 -2.11
C TRP A 194 -7.57 -15.13 -2.70
N LEU A 195 -8.72 -15.35 -2.06
CA LEU A 195 -9.98 -14.72 -2.47
C LEU A 195 -9.92 -13.19 -2.29
N ALA A 196 -9.35 -12.71 -1.18
CA ALA A 196 -9.19 -11.29 -0.93
C ALA A 196 -8.28 -10.63 -1.97
N VAL A 197 -7.15 -11.26 -2.33
CA VAL A 197 -6.25 -10.75 -3.38
C VAL A 197 -6.98 -10.64 -4.71
N ALA A 198 -7.70 -11.68 -5.13
CA ALA A 198 -8.48 -11.64 -6.36
C ALA A 198 -9.49 -10.48 -6.35
N GLY A 199 -10.22 -10.32 -5.23
CA GLY A 199 -11.16 -9.21 -5.05
C GLY A 199 -10.50 -7.83 -5.10
N PHE A 200 -9.34 -7.65 -4.48
CA PHE A 200 -8.59 -6.39 -4.51
C PHE A 200 -8.14 -6.02 -5.93
N PHE A 201 -7.66 -7.00 -6.70
CA PHE A 201 -7.26 -6.76 -8.10
C PHE A 201 -8.47 -6.43 -8.97
N ILE A 202 -9.55 -7.21 -8.89
CA ILE A 202 -10.77 -6.96 -9.68
C ILE A 202 -11.35 -5.59 -9.33
N GLY A 203 -11.54 -5.30 -8.05
CA GLY A 203 -12.10 -4.03 -7.59
C GLY A 203 -11.19 -2.84 -7.94
N GLY A 204 -9.87 -2.98 -7.77
CA GLY A 204 -8.90 -1.95 -8.11
C GLY A 204 -8.86 -1.64 -9.60
N ILE A 205 -8.82 -2.67 -10.45
CA ILE A 205 -8.84 -2.52 -11.92
C ILE A 205 -10.17 -1.90 -12.36
N ALA A 206 -11.30 -2.42 -11.88
CA ALA A 206 -12.62 -1.89 -12.22
C ALA A 206 -12.76 -0.42 -11.81
N THR A 207 -12.29 -0.06 -10.62
CA THR A 207 -12.31 1.33 -10.13
C THR A 207 -11.41 2.22 -10.98
N ALA A 208 -10.19 1.76 -11.32
CA ALA A 208 -9.28 2.52 -12.16
C ALA A 208 -9.88 2.76 -13.56
N VAL A 209 -10.51 1.76 -14.16
CA VAL A 209 -11.20 1.89 -15.45
C VAL A 209 -12.37 2.87 -15.34
N ALA A 210 -13.22 2.71 -14.33
CA ALA A 210 -14.35 3.61 -14.13
C ALA A 210 -13.91 5.07 -13.94
N VAL A 211 -12.90 5.31 -13.11
CA VAL A 211 -12.41 6.67 -12.85
C VAL A 211 -11.73 7.25 -14.09
N PHE A 212 -10.77 6.56 -14.70
CA PHE A 212 -9.93 7.15 -15.75
C PHE A 212 -10.50 7.04 -17.17
N HIS A 213 -11.44 6.13 -17.43
CA HIS A 213 -12.01 5.91 -18.76
C HIS A 213 -13.51 6.19 -18.85
N ILE A 214 -14.23 6.36 -17.74
CA ILE A 214 -15.66 6.69 -17.76
C ILE A 214 -15.89 8.09 -17.19
N ILE A 215 -15.32 8.39 -16.02
CA ILE A 215 -15.56 9.67 -15.32
C ILE A 215 -14.65 10.79 -15.83
N LEU A 216 -13.37 10.49 -16.08
CA LEU A 216 -12.34 11.46 -16.50
C LEU A 216 -11.96 11.33 -17.98
N ALA A 217 -12.83 10.74 -18.79
CA ALA A 217 -12.65 10.57 -20.23
C ALA A 217 -12.92 11.86 -21.01
#